data_AF-A0AAN8ZCD5-F1
#
_entry.id   AF-A0AAN8ZCD5-F1
#
_cell.length_a   1.000
_cell.length_b   1.000
_cell.length_c   1.000
_cell.angle_alpha   90.00
_cell.angle_beta   90.00
_cell.angle_gamma   90.00
#
_symmetry.space_group_name_H-M   'P 1'
#
loop_
_entity.id
_entity.type
_entity.pdbx_description
1 polymer ?
#
loop_
_entity_poly.entity_id
_entity_poly.type
_entity_poly.pdbx_seq_one_letter_code
_entity_poly.pdbx_strand_id
1 'polypeptide(L)'
;MGPPPAKWKGACTGQNFTCNKWDKTESYLNDGTAINTFDLNGTSYPLIWGGDAVNYSIGANSEIASYCWWGALSSTQVQGKIVLCDGVDEGSGILVANGVGAIWSYSFLNDVSFSWDIPTTIVSSEDGQRILDYIKTSENPIATILVGETPKDVMAPSVVSFSSRGPSLITPDILKIGRAWDLNYPSFSLAIEDGKPIMGAFPRTVTNVGSANSTYTATVTHPALCTVNVEPSTLTFSALGEKQSFTVTVVGPKDISVSNLPITSGAIVWSDGTYTVRTPIVLYTILPGSTYGSYSMPAKKANFFGSPQNQKNGHGFLGRN
;
A
#
# COMPACT_ATOMS: atom_id res chain seq x y z
N MET A 1 8.93 10.51 -16.16
CA MET A 1 9.96 9.55 -16.63
C MET A 1 11.30 10.28 -16.57
N GLY A 2 12.20 9.86 -15.68
CA GLY A 2 13.53 10.48 -15.50
C GLY A 2 14.57 9.91 -16.47
N PRO A 3 15.74 10.55 -16.61
CA PRO A 3 16.78 10.12 -17.55
C PRO A 3 17.42 8.78 -17.12
N PRO A 4 17.82 7.92 -18.08
CA PRO A 4 18.46 6.64 -17.79
C PRO A 4 19.83 6.81 -17.11
N PRO A 5 20.26 5.84 -16.27
CA PRO A 5 21.49 5.93 -15.49
C PRO A 5 22.75 6.10 -16.36
N ALA A 6 23.69 6.91 -15.89
CA ALA A 6 24.92 7.32 -16.58
C ALA A 6 25.91 6.18 -16.98
N LYS A 7 25.57 4.92 -16.74
CA LYS A 7 26.36 3.74 -17.13
C LYS A 7 25.77 2.94 -18.29
N TRP A 8 24.70 3.42 -18.91
CA TRP A 8 24.13 2.75 -20.09
C TRP A 8 24.88 3.16 -21.36
N LYS A 9 25.61 2.23 -21.98
CA LYS A 9 26.15 2.37 -23.33
C LYS A 9 25.46 1.37 -24.26
N GLY A 10 24.37 1.79 -24.87
CA GLY A 10 23.65 1.07 -25.91
C GLY A 10 22.50 1.93 -26.43
N ALA A 11 22.11 1.78 -27.69
CA ALA A 11 20.90 2.35 -28.25
C ALA A 11 20.13 1.20 -28.91
N CYS A 12 18.86 1.00 -28.53
CA CYS A 12 18.04 -0.08 -29.07
C CYS A 12 17.18 0.46 -30.22
N THR A 13 17.56 0.13 -31.46
CA THR A 13 16.74 0.31 -32.66
C THR A 13 16.64 -1.04 -33.39
N GLY A 14 15.47 -1.69 -33.33
CA GLY A 14 15.17 -2.93 -34.06
C GLY A 14 14.12 -3.82 -33.39
N GLN A 15 13.34 -4.55 -34.21
CA GLN A 15 12.16 -5.35 -33.82
C GLN A 15 12.45 -6.74 -33.21
N ASN A 16 13.71 -7.12 -32.99
CA ASN A 16 14.07 -8.42 -32.39
C ASN A 16 15.05 -8.22 -31.24
N PHE A 17 14.63 -8.53 -30.01
CA PHE A 17 15.48 -8.39 -28.84
C PHE A 17 16.08 -9.73 -28.41
N THR A 18 17.35 -9.69 -28.03
CA THR A 18 17.89 -10.54 -26.97
C THR A 18 18.74 -9.65 -26.08
N CYS A 19 18.46 -9.65 -24.79
CA CYS A 19 19.35 -9.09 -23.77
C CYS A 19 19.40 -10.07 -22.60
N ASN A 20 20.63 -10.30 -22.13
CA ASN A 20 21.09 -11.30 -21.16
C ASN A 20 21.00 -12.76 -21.65
N LYS A 21 22.16 -13.28 -22.04
CA LYS A 21 22.39 -14.69 -22.28
C LYS A 21 22.34 -15.43 -20.93
N TRP A 22 21.38 -16.33 -20.76
CA TRP A 22 21.52 -17.56 -19.98
C TRP A 22 20.92 -18.68 -20.81
N ASP A 23 21.44 -19.90 -20.67
CA ASP A 23 21.30 -20.98 -21.64
C ASP A 23 19.85 -21.30 -22.07
N LYS A 24 19.68 -21.66 -23.34
CA LYS A 24 18.37 -21.95 -23.98
C LYS A 24 17.76 -23.30 -23.56
N THR A 25 17.83 -23.68 -22.30
CA THR A 25 17.25 -24.95 -21.81
C THR A 25 16.41 -24.83 -20.54
N GLU A 26 16.41 -23.69 -19.86
CA GLU A 26 15.66 -23.48 -18.60
C GLU A 26 15.00 -22.09 -18.59
N SER A 27 13.67 -22.05 -18.46
CA SER A 27 12.92 -20.81 -18.26
C SER A 27 12.86 -20.47 -16.78
N TYR A 28 13.70 -19.54 -16.33
CA TYR A 28 13.66 -19.03 -14.95
C TYR A 28 12.57 -17.97 -14.81
N LEU A 29 11.74 -18.12 -13.78
CA LEU A 29 10.78 -17.09 -13.39
C LEU A 29 11.21 -16.50 -12.05
N ASN A 30 11.74 -15.28 -12.07
CA ASN A 30 12.36 -14.64 -10.90
C ASN A 30 11.41 -13.71 -10.12
N ASP A 31 10.17 -13.59 -10.58
CA ASP A 31 9.23 -12.56 -10.08
C ASP A 31 8.14 -13.15 -9.17
N GLY A 32 8.38 -14.34 -8.62
CA GLY A 32 7.44 -15.03 -7.75
C GLY A 32 7.27 -14.37 -6.38
N THR A 33 6.05 -14.14 -5.91
CA THR A 33 5.76 -13.48 -4.62
C THR A 33 5.16 -14.45 -3.58
N ALA A 34 6.01 -15.16 -2.84
CA ALA A 34 5.58 -15.97 -1.70
C ALA A 34 6.66 -16.08 -0.63
N ILE A 35 6.26 -16.22 0.65
CA ILE A 35 7.15 -16.61 1.75
C ILE A 35 7.31 -18.13 1.69
N ASN A 36 8.20 -18.59 0.82
CA ASN A 36 8.52 -20.01 0.69
C ASN A 36 9.74 -20.38 1.53
N THR A 37 9.54 -21.16 2.59
CA THR A 37 10.64 -21.67 3.44
C THR A 37 10.99 -23.13 3.17
N PHE A 38 10.25 -23.80 2.27
CA PHE A 38 10.49 -25.18 1.92
C PHE A 38 11.70 -25.29 1.01
N ASP A 39 12.69 -26.06 1.45
CA ASP A 39 13.85 -26.41 0.65
C ASP A 39 13.63 -27.76 -0.05
N LEU A 40 13.40 -27.70 -1.36
CA LEU A 40 13.29 -28.88 -2.21
C LEU A 40 14.66 -29.37 -2.70
N ASN A 41 15.77 -28.80 -2.24
CA ASN A 41 17.15 -29.11 -2.67
C ASN A 41 17.34 -29.06 -4.19
N GLY A 42 16.59 -28.18 -4.88
CA GLY A 42 16.58 -28.10 -6.34
C GLY A 42 15.92 -29.30 -7.05
N THR A 43 15.13 -30.11 -6.33
CA THR A 43 14.41 -31.25 -6.91
C THR A 43 13.27 -30.78 -7.79
N SER A 44 13.27 -31.23 -9.04
CA SER A 44 12.18 -31.02 -9.98
C SER A 44 11.07 -32.06 -9.79
N TYR A 45 9.82 -31.62 -9.83
CA TYR A 45 8.64 -32.47 -9.79
C TYR A 45 7.81 -32.33 -11.06
N PRO A 46 7.04 -33.35 -11.46
CA PRO A 46 6.11 -33.22 -12.57
C PRO A 46 5.12 -32.08 -12.33
N LEU A 47 4.80 -31.35 -13.37
CA LEU A 47 3.91 -30.20 -13.34
C LEU A 47 2.57 -30.54 -14.01
N ILE A 48 1.46 -30.09 -13.44
CA ILE A 48 0.12 -30.27 -14.00
C ILE A 48 -0.72 -29.01 -13.80
N TRP A 49 -1.60 -28.69 -14.76
CA TRP A 49 -2.59 -27.63 -14.57
C TRP A 49 -3.82 -28.20 -13.87
N GLY A 50 -4.35 -27.50 -12.86
CA GLY A 50 -5.51 -27.96 -12.07
C GLY A 50 -6.72 -28.30 -12.94
N GLY A 51 -6.94 -27.56 -14.02
CA GLY A 51 -8.06 -27.80 -14.95
C GLY A 51 -7.97 -29.12 -15.73
N ASP A 52 -6.80 -29.76 -15.80
CA ASP A 52 -6.61 -31.08 -16.40
C ASP A 52 -6.70 -32.23 -15.38
N ALA A 53 -6.72 -31.89 -14.09
CA ALA A 53 -6.71 -32.83 -12.96
C ALA A 53 -8.07 -32.94 -12.27
N VAL A 54 -9.15 -33.01 -13.05
CA VAL A 54 -10.53 -32.88 -12.55
C VAL A 54 -10.98 -34.11 -11.76
N ASN A 55 -11.53 -33.89 -10.56
CA ASN A 55 -12.25 -34.91 -9.80
C ASN A 55 -13.72 -35.00 -10.25
N TYR A 56 -13.96 -35.76 -11.33
CA TYR A 56 -15.32 -35.96 -11.84
C TYR A 56 -16.26 -36.68 -10.86
N SER A 57 -15.73 -37.42 -9.88
CA SER A 57 -16.54 -38.17 -8.90
C SER A 57 -17.38 -37.27 -7.99
N ILE A 58 -17.02 -35.99 -7.86
CA ILE A 58 -17.79 -35.00 -7.08
C ILE A 58 -18.58 -34.03 -7.98
N GLY A 59 -18.63 -34.28 -9.29
CA GLY A 59 -19.29 -33.39 -10.25
C GLY A 59 -18.50 -32.11 -10.57
N ALA A 60 -17.20 -32.07 -10.28
CA ALA A 60 -16.34 -30.96 -10.69
C ALA A 60 -16.13 -30.95 -12.21
N ASN A 61 -15.72 -29.78 -12.73
CA ASN A 61 -15.33 -29.59 -14.12
C ASN A 61 -13.95 -28.91 -14.19
N SER A 62 -13.44 -28.71 -15.41
CA SER A 62 -12.12 -28.09 -15.62
C SER A 62 -12.02 -26.68 -15.03
N GLU A 63 -13.09 -25.88 -15.15
CA GLU A 63 -13.13 -24.51 -14.61
C GLU A 63 -13.04 -24.48 -13.09
N ILE A 64 -13.73 -25.37 -12.38
CA ILE A 64 -13.67 -25.47 -10.92
C ILE A 64 -12.30 -26.02 -10.48
N ALA A 65 -11.80 -27.04 -11.18
CA ALA A 65 -10.54 -27.68 -10.85
C ALA A 65 -9.33 -26.76 -11.12
N SER A 66 -9.44 -25.83 -12.07
CA SER A 66 -8.35 -24.88 -12.35
C SER A 66 -8.05 -23.94 -11.19
N TYR A 67 -9.03 -23.64 -10.32
CA TYR A 67 -8.80 -22.91 -9.06
C TYR A 67 -8.20 -23.78 -7.94
N CYS A 68 -8.02 -25.08 -8.16
CA CYS A 68 -7.46 -26.02 -7.18
C CYS A 68 -8.24 -26.08 -5.86
N TRP A 69 -9.55 -25.82 -5.92
CA TRP A 69 -10.42 -25.85 -4.75
C TRP A 69 -10.44 -27.21 -4.07
N TRP A 70 -10.76 -27.17 -2.79
CA TRP A 70 -10.87 -28.36 -1.97
C TRP A 70 -11.82 -29.40 -2.59
N GLY A 71 -11.31 -30.62 -2.77
CA GLY A 71 -12.03 -31.75 -3.37
C GLY A 71 -12.14 -31.74 -4.90
N ALA A 72 -11.84 -30.63 -5.57
CA ALA A 72 -11.98 -30.50 -7.04
C ALA A 72 -10.90 -31.24 -7.83
N LEU A 73 -9.78 -31.58 -7.19
CA LEU A 73 -8.63 -32.22 -7.81
C LEU A 73 -8.65 -33.75 -7.64
N SER A 74 -8.34 -34.46 -8.71
CA SER A 74 -8.19 -35.92 -8.72
C SER A 74 -6.85 -36.31 -8.08
N SER A 75 -6.91 -37.04 -6.96
CA SER A 75 -5.71 -37.47 -6.24
C SER A 75 -4.78 -38.35 -7.08
N THR A 76 -5.31 -39.17 -7.98
CA THR A 76 -4.48 -40.03 -8.85
C THR A 76 -3.69 -39.25 -9.89
N GLN A 77 -4.17 -38.07 -10.29
CA GLN A 77 -3.51 -37.22 -11.28
C GLN A 77 -2.53 -36.23 -10.63
N VAL A 78 -2.83 -35.76 -9.42
CA VAL A 78 -2.08 -34.73 -8.68
C VAL A 78 -0.99 -35.30 -7.77
N GLN A 79 -1.13 -36.54 -7.29
CA GLN A 79 -0.19 -37.13 -6.35
C GLN A 79 1.26 -37.04 -6.85
N GLY A 80 2.14 -36.44 -6.03
CA GLY A 80 3.56 -36.28 -6.35
C GLY A 80 3.91 -35.14 -7.32
N LYS A 81 2.95 -34.25 -7.65
CA LYS A 81 3.12 -33.19 -8.66
C LYS A 81 2.96 -31.78 -8.09
N ILE A 82 3.61 -30.82 -8.75
CA ILE A 82 3.34 -29.39 -8.56
C ILE A 82 2.13 -29.03 -9.42
N VAL A 83 1.22 -28.22 -8.87
CA VAL A 83 -0.02 -27.85 -9.56
C VAL A 83 -0.01 -26.35 -9.89
N LEU A 84 -0.26 -26.01 -11.15
CA LEU A 84 -0.59 -24.65 -11.59
C LEU A 84 -2.08 -24.39 -11.40
N CYS A 85 -2.43 -23.29 -10.73
CA CYS A 85 -3.79 -22.92 -10.38
C CYS A 85 -4.14 -21.49 -10.86
N ASP A 86 -5.35 -21.30 -11.36
CA ASP A 86 -5.87 -20.04 -11.93
C ASP A 86 -6.45 -19.14 -10.83
N GLY A 87 -5.66 -18.81 -9.83
CA GLY A 87 -6.06 -17.97 -8.70
C GLY A 87 -5.21 -18.26 -7.48
N VAL A 88 -5.60 -17.70 -6.34
CA VAL A 88 -4.97 -17.99 -5.05
C VAL A 88 -5.99 -18.66 -4.14
N ASP A 89 -5.59 -19.78 -3.55
CA ASP A 89 -6.37 -20.54 -2.57
C ASP A 89 -5.47 -20.90 -1.36
N GLU A 90 -6.04 -21.48 -0.31
CA GLU A 90 -5.29 -21.94 0.87
C GLU A 90 -4.39 -23.15 0.57
N GLY A 91 -4.62 -23.86 -0.54
CA GLY A 91 -3.81 -25.02 -0.94
C GLY A 91 -4.24 -26.35 -0.34
N SER A 92 -5.34 -26.37 0.44
CA SER A 92 -5.88 -27.58 1.05
C SER A 92 -6.29 -28.62 0.00
N GLY A 93 -6.84 -28.18 -1.15
CA GLY A 93 -7.19 -29.06 -2.28
C GLY A 93 -6.00 -29.84 -2.85
N ILE A 94 -4.83 -29.21 -2.90
CA ILE A 94 -3.59 -29.83 -3.39
C ILE A 94 -3.03 -30.79 -2.35
N LEU A 95 -3.05 -30.39 -1.07
CA LEU A 95 -2.62 -31.23 0.06
C LEU A 95 -3.42 -32.53 0.15
N VAL A 96 -4.76 -32.47 0.11
CA VAL A 96 -5.59 -33.69 0.19
C VAL A 96 -5.44 -34.60 -1.03
N ALA A 97 -5.03 -34.03 -2.17
CA ALA A 97 -4.71 -34.76 -3.38
C ALA A 97 -3.26 -35.30 -3.42
N ASN A 98 -2.49 -35.14 -2.33
CA ASN A 98 -1.09 -35.51 -2.19
C ASN A 98 -0.16 -34.82 -3.21
N GLY A 99 -0.48 -33.59 -3.61
CA GLY A 99 0.40 -32.74 -4.41
C GLY A 99 1.60 -32.25 -3.58
N VAL A 100 2.69 -31.90 -4.25
CA VAL A 100 3.96 -31.54 -3.60
C VAL A 100 4.25 -30.04 -3.61
N GLY A 101 3.47 -29.25 -4.36
CA GLY A 101 3.63 -27.80 -4.40
C GLY A 101 2.58 -27.12 -5.28
N ALA A 102 2.52 -25.79 -5.21
CA ALA A 102 1.53 -24.98 -5.90
C ALA A 102 2.15 -23.76 -6.58
N ILE A 103 1.72 -23.47 -7.81
CA ILE A 103 2.01 -22.24 -8.53
C ILE A 103 0.68 -21.50 -8.71
N TRP A 104 0.54 -20.34 -8.10
CA TRP A 104 -0.68 -19.53 -8.15
C TRP A 104 -0.56 -18.46 -9.23
N SER A 105 -1.48 -18.41 -10.18
CA SER A 105 -1.52 -17.39 -11.24
C SER A 105 -2.43 -16.22 -10.82
N TYR A 106 -1.85 -15.11 -10.35
CA TYR A 106 -2.62 -13.96 -9.85
C TYR A 106 -1.84 -12.63 -9.85
N SER A 107 -2.37 -11.60 -10.54
CA SER A 107 -1.64 -10.33 -10.74
C SER A 107 -1.89 -9.23 -9.69
N PHE A 108 -2.68 -9.45 -8.62
CA PHE A 108 -3.04 -8.36 -7.68
C PHE A 108 -2.14 -8.25 -6.43
N LEU A 109 -1.25 -9.21 -6.16
CA LEU A 109 -0.48 -9.28 -4.91
C LEU A 109 1.02 -9.11 -5.15
N ASN A 110 1.41 -7.93 -5.64
CA ASN A 110 2.82 -7.63 -5.96
C ASN A 110 3.55 -6.86 -4.85
N ASP A 111 2.82 -6.31 -3.86
CA ASP A 111 3.38 -5.51 -2.77
C ASP A 111 3.28 -6.21 -1.40
N VAL A 112 2.93 -7.50 -1.41
CA VAL A 112 2.75 -8.35 -0.23
C VAL A 112 3.20 -9.78 -0.52
N SER A 113 3.50 -10.54 0.52
CA SER A 113 3.81 -11.96 0.41
C SER A 113 3.12 -12.74 1.52
N PHE A 114 2.63 -13.93 1.18
CA PHE A 114 1.95 -14.83 2.11
C PHE A 114 2.73 -16.15 2.23
N SER A 115 2.48 -16.90 3.30
CA SER A 115 3.03 -18.23 3.52
C SER A 115 1.96 -19.30 3.34
N TRP A 116 2.33 -20.46 2.83
CA TRP A 116 1.48 -21.64 2.69
C TRP A 116 2.11 -22.84 3.39
N ASP A 117 1.30 -23.87 3.68
CA ASP A 117 1.76 -25.15 4.24
C ASP A 117 2.31 -26.12 3.17
N ILE A 118 2.53 -25.63 1.95
CA ILE A 118 3.13 -26.36 0.82
C ILE A 118 4.14 -25.46 0.09
N PRO A 119 5.19 -26.04 -0.53
CA PRO A 119 6.10 -25.30 -1.39
C PRO A 119 5.32 -24.51 -2.45
N THR A 120 5.51 -23.20 -2.50
CA THR A 120 4.66 -22.37 -3.35
C THR A 120 5.31 -21.11 -3.87
N THR A 121 4.73 -20.59 -4.96
CA THR A 121 5.05 -19.28 -5.52
C THR A 121 3.80 -18.70 -6.18
N ILE A 122 3.66 -17.37 -6.15
CA ILE A 122 2.62 -16.65 -6.89
C ILE A 122 3.27 -15.99 -8.09
N VAL A 123 2.69 -16.14 -9.26
CA VAL A 123 3.19 -15.60 -10.52
C VAL A 123 2.16 -14.65 -11.12
N SER A 124 2.63 -13.74 -11.96
CA SER A 124 1.73 -12.89 -12.74
C SER A 124 0.83 -13.74 -13.64
N SER A 125 -0.36 -13.24 -13.97
CA SER A 125 -1.25 -13.94 -14.91
C SER A 125 -0.60 -14.13 -16.29
N GLU A 126 0.28 -13.23 -16.71
CA GLU A 126 1.07 -13.36 -17.93
C GLU A 126 2.03 -14.55 -17.87
N ASP A 127 2.73 -14.71 -16.75
CA ASP A 127 3.65 -15.83 -16.55
C ASP A 127 2.91 -17.14 -16.31
N GLY A 128 1.76 -17.10 -15.63
CA GLY A 128 0.86 -18.24 -15.50
C GLY A 128 0.43 -18.80 -16.87
N GLN A 129 0.12 -17.93 -17.84
CA GLN A 129 -0.18 -18.35 -19.21
C GLN A 129 1.04 -18.98 -19.91
N ARG A 130 2.25 -18.42 -19.73
CA ARG A 130 3.48 -19.02 -20.27
C ARG A 130 3.75 -20.41 -19.69
N ILE A 131 3.49 -20.61 -18.40
CA ILE A 131 3.61 -21.91 -17.73
C ILE A 131 2.54 -22.87 -18.27
N LEU A 132 1.31 -22.41 -18.47
CA LEU A 132 0.24 -23.22 -19.05
C LEU A 132 0.58 -23.67 -20.48
N ASP A 133 1.12 -22.77 -21.30
CA ASP A 133 1.60 -23.10 -22.65
C ASP A 133 2.75 -24.11 -22.61
N TYR A 134 3.68 -23.97 -21.66
CA TYR A 134 4.74 -24.96 -21.42
C TYR A 134 4.17 -26.34 -21.03
N ILE A 135 3.19 -26.40 -20.13
CA ILE A 135 2.51 -27.64 -19.74
C ILE A 135 1.89 -28.33 -20.97
N LYS A 136 1.23 -27.56 -21.84
CA LYS A 136 0.53 -28.08 -23.03
C LYS A 136 1.47 -28.54 -24.15
N THR A 137 2.65 -27.94 -24.25
CA THR A 137 3.58 -28.19 -25.37
C THR A 137 4.70 -29.18 -25.03
N SER A 138 4.95 -29.43 -23.74
CA SER A 138 5.95 -30.37 -23.26
C SER A 138 5.36 -31.76 -23.04
N GLU A 139 6.10 -32.81 -23.41
CA GLU A 139 5.67 -34.21 -23.19
C GLU A 139 5.72 -34.60 -21.70
N ASN A 140 6.69 -34.05 -20.96
CA ASN A 140 6.89 -34.29 -19.54
C ASN A 140 7.25 -32.97 -18.83
N PRO A 141 6.28 -32.08 -18.59
CA PRO A 141 6.54 -30.80 -17.95
C PRO A 141 6.95 -31.02 -16.50
N ILE A 142 8.03 -30.35 -16.08
CA ILE A 142 8.56 -30.39 -14.72
C ILE A 142 8.80 -28.97 -14.23
N ALA A 143 8.76 -28.77 -12.91
CA ALA A 143 9.07 -27.50 -12.27
C ALA A 143 9.83 -27.71 -10.96
N THR A 144 10.58 -26.68 -10.58
CA THR A 144 11.25 -26.58 -9.29
C THR A 144 10.83 -25.28 -8.63
N ILE A 145 10.41 -25.36 -7.37
CA ILE A 145 10.13 -24.19 -6.53
C ILE A 145 11.32 -24.00 -5.59
N LEU A 146 11.98 -22.86 -5.69
CA LEU A 146 13.15 -22.52 -4.88
C LEU A 146 12.72 -21.86 -3.57
N VAL A 147 13.60 -21.90 -2.57
CA VAL A 147 13.44 -21.13 -1.33
C VAL A 147 13.35 -19.65 -1.65
N GLY A 148 12.49 -18.92 -0.94
CA GLY A 148 12.32 -17.49 -1.14
C GLY A 148 13.60 -16.70 -0.81
N GLU A 149 13.94 -15.75 -1.66
CA GLU A 149 15.03 -14.80 -1.43
C GLU A 149 14.48 -13.42 -1.09
N THR A 150 15.26 -12.61 -0.36
CA THR A 150 14.86 -11.24 0.01
C THR A 150 15.62 -10.20 -0.82
N PRO A 151 15.09 -9.76 -1.97
CA PRO A 151 15.69 -8.68 -2.74
C PRO A 151 15.52 -7.35 -2.00
N LYS A 152 16.47 -6.43 -2.18
CA LYS A 152 16.38 -5.08 -1.64
C LYS A 152 15.58 -4.20 -2.61
N ASP A 153 14.41 -3.73 -2.17
CA ASP A 153 13.64 -2.74 -2.92
C ASP A 153 14.26 -1.34 -2.81
N VAL A 154 14.62 -0.77 -3.94
CA VAL A 154 15.19 0.59 -4.05
C VAL A 154 14.11 1.68 -4.05
N MET A 155 12.84 1.31 -4.26
CA MET A 155 11.69 2.22 -4.26
C MET A 155 11.00 2.31 -2.90
N ALA A 156 11.42 1.51 -1.91
CA ALA A 156 10.88 1.54 -0.56
C ALA A 156 11.24 2.86 0.19
N PRO A 157 10.36 3.36 1.09
CA PRO A 157 9.07 2.79 1.47
C PRO A 157 7.92 3.21 0.54
N SER A 158 6.99 2.30 0.30
CA SER A 158 5.71 2.55 -0.36
C SER A 158 4.55 2.15 0.58
N VAL A 159 3.37 2.74 0.37
CA VAL A 159 2.16 2.38 1.13
C VAL A 159 1.57 1.11 0.52
N VAL A 160 1.50 0.04 1.30
CA VAL A 160 0.94 -1.25 0.87
C VAL A 160 -0.56 -1.15 0.56
N SER A 161 -1.01 -1.97 -0.37
CA SER A 161 -2.36 -2.01 -0.96
C SER A 161 -3.47 -2.16 0.07
N PHE A 162 -3.28 -3.02 1.08
CA PHE A 162 -4.26 -3.27 2.14
C PHE A 162 -4.24 -2.22 3.27
N SER A 163 -3.33 -1.25 3.24
CA SER A 163 -3.31 -0.17 4.23
C SER A 163 -4.62 0.62 4.13
N SER A 164 -5.39 0.63 5.22
CA SER A 164 -6.62 1.42 5.28
C SER A 164 -6.32 2.89 4.94
N ARG A 165 -7.14 3.45 4.05
CA ARG A 165 -7.01 4.83 3.58
C ARG A 165 -8.03 5.70 4.30
N GLY A 166 -7.59 6.88 4.76
CA GLY A 166 -8.50 7.92 5.19
C GLY A 166 -9.26 8.56 4.02
N PRO A 167 -10.10 9.58 4.28
CA PRO A 167 -10.34 10.20 5.58
C PRO A 167 -11.24 9.38 6.51
N SER A 168 -11.27 9.73 7.80
CA SER A 168 -12.19 9.12 8.78
C SER A 168 -13.64 9.36 8.38
N LEU A 169 -14.42 8.28 8.29
CA LEU A 169 -15.87 8.35 7.98
C LEU A 169 -16.70 8.98 9.11
N ILE A 170 -16.22 8.94 10.36
CA ILE A 170 -16.95 9.45 11.52
C ILE A 170 -16.74 10.96 11.66
N THR A 171 -15.61 11.46 11.18
CA THR A 171 -15.14 12.82 11.42
C THR A 171 -14.37 13.33 10.21
N PRO A 172 -15.07 13.62 9.09
CA PRO A 172 -14.41 14.17 7.91
C PRO A 172 -13.70 15.49 8.26
N ASP A 173 -14.37 16.36 9.02
CA ASP A 173 -13.80 17.62 9.51
C ASP A 173 -13.63 17.61 11.04
N ILE A 174 -12.99 16.58 11.61
CA ILE A 174 -12.58 16.49 13.03
C ILE A 174 -13.65 15.96 14.02
N LEU A 175 -13.18 15.34 15.12
CA LEU A 175 -13.98 14.88 16.27
C LEU A 175 -14.90 15.98 16.87
N LYS A 176 -16.19 15.82 16.58
CA LYS A 176 -17.45 16.25 17.27
C LYS A 176 -17.64 17.71 17.72
N ILE A 177 -18.69 18.32 17.14
CA ILE A 177 -19.41 19.59 17.46
C ILE A 177 -18.55 20.84 17.69
N GLY A 178 -18.46 21.64 16.61
CA GLY A 178 -17.53 22.74 16.38
C GLY A 178 -16.73 22.39 15.12
N ARG A 179 -16.52 23.34 14.18
CA ARG A 179 -15.63 23.07 13.03
C ARG A 179 -14.26 22.79 13.62
N ALA A 180 -13.82 21.54 13.74
CA ALA A 180 -12.65 21.29 14.56
C ALA A 180 -11.32 21.53 13.81
N TRP A 181 -11.38 22.42 12.82
CA TRP A 181 -10.28 23.16 12.23
C TRP A 181 -9.44 23.88 13.28
N ASP A 182 -10.03 24.18 14.44
CA ASP A 182 -9.36 24.79 15.60
C ASP A 182 -8.56 23.79 16.46
N LEU A 183 -8.65 22.49 16.19
CA LEU A 183 -7.83 21.49 16.87
C LEU A 183 -6.36 21.70 16.52
N ASN A 184 -5.52 21.83 17.55
CA ASN A 184 -4.08 22.04 17.38
C ASN A 184 -3.36 20.73 16.97
N TYR A 185 -3.61 20.30 15.73
CA TYR A 185 -3.16 19.02 15.19
C TYR A 185 -2.02 19.23 14.17
N PRO A 186 -1.03 18.32 14.09
CA PRO A 186 0.12 18.42 13.18
C PRO A 186 -0.21 18.08 11.71
N SER A 187 -1.46 18.30 11.29
CA SER A 187 -1.89 18.23 9.90
C SER A 187 -3.12 19.11 9.68
N PHE A 188 -3.40 19.42 8.42
CA PHE A 188 -4.60 20.11 7.99
C PHE A 188 -5.38 19.24 7.01
N SER A 189 -6.66 19.06 7.30
CA SER A 189 -7.62 18.43 6.39
C SER A 189 -8.78 19.38 6.18
N LEU A 190 -9.16 19.60 4.93
CA LEU A 190 -10.33 20.40 4.57
C LEU A 190 -11.23 19.56 3.67
N ALA A 191 -12.36 19.12 4.20
CA ALA A 191 -13.44 18.57 3.39
C ALA A 191 -14.21 19.72 2.74
N ILE A 192 -14.45 19.58 1.44
CA ILE A 192 -15.14 20.57 0.63
C ILE A 192 -16.44 19.94 0.15
N GLU A 193 -17.58 20.51 0.54
CA GLU A 193 -18.86 20.10 -0.05
C GLU A 193 -18.87 20.39 -1.56
N ASP A 194 -19.26 19.40 -2.35
CA ASP A 194 -19.30 19.52 -3.81
C ASP A 194 -20.14 20.73 -4.25
N GLY A 195 -19.55 21.58 -5.10
CA GLY A 195 -20.18 22.81 -5.57
C GLY A 195 -20.10 24.03 -4.63
N LYS A 196 -19.54 23.90 -3.42
CA LYS A 196 -19.29 25.03 -2.51
C LYS A 196 -17.93 25.70 -2.78
N PRO A 197 -17.76 26.99 -2.42
CA PRO A 197 -16.45 27.63 -2.44
C PRO A 197 -15.46 26.94 -1.51
N ILE A 198 -14.21 26.79 -1.98
CA ILE A 198 -13.12 26.23 -1.19
C ILE A 198 -12.57 27.32 -0.27
N MET A 199 -12.88 27.22 1.03
CA MET A 199 -12.33 28.14 2.03
C MET A 199 -12.19 27.45 3.38
N GLY A 200 -10.99 27.48 3.94
CA GLY A 200 -10.69 26.95 5.28
C GLY A 200 -9.73 27.87 6.03
N ALA A 201 -9.91 27.97 7.35
CA ALA A 201 -9.01 28.72 8.23
C ALA A 201 -8.69 27.86 9.45
N PHE A 202 -7.41 27.67 9.72
CA PHE A 202 -6.91 26.74 10.72
C PHE A 202 -5.94 27.46 11.66
N PRO A 203 -6.39 27.91 12.84
CA PRO A 203 -5.48 28.45 13.84
C PRO A 203 -4.65 27.32 14.44
N ARG A 204 -3.35 27.57 14.64
CA ARG A 204 -2.42 26.64 15.29
C ARG A 204 -1.57 27.37 16.31
N THR A 205 -1.17 26.64 17.34
CA THR A 205 -0.24 27.10 18.36
C THR A 205 0.90 26.10 18.48
N VAL A 206 2.11 26.55 18.23
CA VAL A 206 3.32 25.73 18.35
C VAL A 206 4.08 26.12 19.60
N THR A 207 4.74 25.15 20.21
CA THR A 207 5.61 25.35 21.38
C THR A 207 7.04 25.05 20.97
N ASN A 208 7.99 25.95 21.26
CA ASN A 208 9.40 25.68 21.04
C ASN A 208 9.90 24.63 22.02
N VAL A 209 10.46 23.53 21.53
CA VAL A 209 11.16 22.53 22.36
C VAL A 209 12.64 22.37 21.96
N GLY A 210 13.15 23.29 21.14
CA GLY A 210 14.55 23.39 20.73
C GLY A 210 15.28 24.54 21.43
N SER A 211 16.31 25.07 20.77
CA SER A 211 17.13 26.16 21.31
C SER A 211 16.32 27.44 21.51
N ALA A 212 16.69 28.21 22.53
CA ALA A 212 16.23 29.59 22.70
C ALA A 212 16.78 30.49 21.58
N ASN A 213 16.12 31.63 21.33
CA ASN A 213 16.45 32.59 20.26
C ASN A 213 16.48 31.97 18.85
N SER A 214 15.45 31.19 18.54
CA SER A 214 15.27 30.55 17.23
C SER A 214 14.17 31.26 16.43
N THR A 215 14.42 31.49 15.14
CA THR A 215 13.45 32.06 14.21
C THR A 215 13.17 31.07 13.08
N TYR A 216 11.91 30.71 12.91
CA TYR A 216 11.45 29.80 11.86
C TYR A 216 10.69 30.58 10.79
N THR A 217 11.00 30.34 9.52
CA THR A 217 10.27 30.89 8.38
C THR A 217 9.46 29.79 7.69
N ALA A 218 8.21 30.10 7.34
CA ALA A 218 7.32 29.19 6.63
C ALA A 218 7.59 29.23 5.12
N THR A 219 7.68 28.04 4.53
CA THR A 219 7.61 27.81 3.09
C THR A 219 6.39 26.92 2.80
N VAL A 220 5.68 27.20 1.71
CA VAL A 220 4.39 26.56 1.43
C VAL A 220 4.44 25.87 0.08
N THR A 221 4.12 24.58 0.06
CA THR A 221 3.80 23.82 -1.15
C THR A 221 2.29 23.78 -1.29
N HIS A 222 1.79 24.42 -2.35
CA HIS A 222 0.35 24.54 -2.58
C HIS A 222 -0.24 23.24 -3.17
N PRO A 223 -1.39 22.77 -2.67
CA PRO A 223 -2.18 21.76 -3.37
C PRO A 223 -2.64 22.30 -4.73
N ALA A 224 -2.80 21.41 -5.71
CA ALA A 224 -3.34 21.78 -7.02
C ALA A 224 -4.66 22.56 -6.88
N LEU A 225 -4.79 23.63 -7.67
CA LEU A 225 -5.96 24.51 -7.76
C LEU A 225 -6.25 25.39 -6.53
N CYS A 226 -5.50 25.28 -5.42
CA CYS A 226 -5.76 26.06 -4.21
C CYS A 226 -4.55 26.87 -3.77
N THR A 227 -4.78 28.06 -3.23
CA THR A 227 -3.76 28.89 -2.59
C THR A 227 -3.80 28.66 -1.08
N VAL A 228 -2.63 28.56 -0.48
CA VAL A 228 -2.47 28.40 0.97
C VAL A 228 -1.65 29.57 1.48
N ASN A 229 -2.16 30.29 2.47
CA ASN A 229 -1.47 31.40 3.13
C ASN A 229 -1.25 31.10 4.61
N VAL A 230 -0.13 31.60 5.16
CA VAL A 230 0.27 31.37 6.57
C VAL A 230 0.61 32.72 7.19
N GLU A 231 -0.06 33.07 8.28
CA GLU A 231 0.11 34.36 8.93
C GLU A 231 0.26 34.22 10.47
N PRO A 232 1.34 34.74 11.07
CA PRO A 232 2.52 35.32 10.40
C PRO A 232 3.32 34.24 9.65
N SER A 233 4.12 34.64 8.66
CA SER A 233 4.99 33.72 7.90
C SER A 233 6.34 33.43 8.59
N THR A 234 6.59 34.08 9.72
CA THR A 234 7.82 33.92 10.52
C THR A 234 7.45 33.88 12.00
N LEU A 235 8.01 32.92 12.75
CA LEU A 235 7.82 32.76 14.19
C LEU A 235 9.16 32.86 14.90
N THR A 236 9.25 33.69 15.93
CA THR A 236 10.46 33.85 16.74
C THR A 236 10.19 33.41 18.17
N PHE A 237 11.10 32.61 18.72
CA PHE A 237 11.03 32.12 20.09
C PHE A 237 12.29 32.53 20.83
N SER A 238 12.11 33.29 21.89
CA SER A 238 13.17 33.79 22.78
C SER A 238 13.56 32.74 23.83
N ALA A 239 12.66 31.82 24.19
CA ALA A 239 12.90 30.81 25.22
C ALA A 239 12.41 29.40 24.86
N LEU A 240 12.96 28.40 25.55
CA LEU A 240 12.46 27.03 25.54
C LEU A 240 11.06 27.00 26.19
N GLY A 241 10.11 26.33 25.55
CA GLY A 241 8.72 26.22 26.02
C GLY A 241 7.83 27.42 25.65
N GLU A 242 8.37 28.43 24.98
CA GLU A 242 7.59 29.56 24.49
C GLU A 242 6.61 29.11 23.40
N LYS A 243 5.42 29.70 23.41
CA LYS A 243 4.34 29.39 22.45
C LYS A 243 4.12 30.53 21.49
N GLN A 244 3.95 30.20 20.22
CA GLN A 244 3.56 31.15 19.18
C GLN A 244 2.39 30.59 18.39
N SER A 245 1.53 31.48 17.90
CA SER A 245 0.35 31.11 17.12
C SER A 245 0.43 31.65 15.70
N PHE A 246 -0.12 30.89 14.77
CA PHE A 246 -0.29 31.28 13.37
C PHE A 246 -1.61 30.73 12.83
N THR A 247 -2.11 31.34 11.76
CA THR A 247 -3.30 30.89 11.06
C THR A 247 -2.93 30.46 9.66
N VAL A 248 -3.42 29.29 9.25
CA VAL A 248 -3.34 28.81 7.87
C VAL A 248 -4.68 29.04 7.20
N THR A 249 -4.69 29.73 6.07
CA THR A 249 -5.88 29.90 5.25
C THR A 249 -5.72 29.21 3.91
N VAL A 250 -6.76 28.47 3.49
CA VAL A 250 -6.82 27.78 2.20
C VAL A 250 -7.96 28.41 1.40
N VAL A 251 -7.67 28.84 0.18
CA VAL A 251 -8.63 29.52 -0.70
C VAL A 251 -8.52 28.94 -2.11
N GLY A 252 -9.63 28.47 -2.66
CA GLY A 252 -9.73 28.06 -4.07
C GLY A 252 -10.12 29.19 -5.02
N PRO A 253 -10.22 28.91 -6.32
CA PRO A 253 -10.60 29.90 -7.33
C PRO A 253 -12.05 30.35 -7.11
N LYS A 254 -12.32 31.66 -7.21
CA LYS A 254 -13.64 32.25 -6.94
C LYS A 254 -14.70 31.90 -7.99
N ASP A 255 -14.27 31.55 -9.20
CA ASP A 255 -15.16 31.38 -10.36
C ASP A 255 -15.46 29.91 -10.70
N ILE A 256 -14.96 28.97 -9.89
CA ILE A 256 -15.15 27.54 -10.11
C ILE A 256 -15.80 26.95 -8.86
N SER A 257 -17.12 26.70 -8.93
CA SER A 257 -17.75 25.66 -8.12
C SER A 257 -17.15 24.34 -8.55
N VAL A 258 -16.05 23.94 -7.92
CA VAL A 258 -15.32 22.75 -8.36
C VAL A 258 -16.15 21.52 -7.99
N SER A 259 -16.65 20.83 -9.00
CA SER A 259 -17.22 19.51 -8.84
C SER A 259 -16.12 18.45 -9.01
N ASN A 260 -16.16 17.40 -8.18
CA ASN A 260 -15.24 16.25 -8.29
C ASN A 260 -13.74 16.59 -8.20
N LEU A 261 -13.30 17.41 -7.23
CA LEU A 261 -11.86 17.57 -6.98
C LEU A 261 -11.23 16.23 -6.57
N PRO A 262 -10.22 15.73 -7.28
CA PRO A 262 -9.41 14.63 -6.77
C PRO A 262 -8.71 15.07 -5.48
N ILE A 263 -8.39 14.08 -4.62
CA ILE A 263 -7.60 14.35 -3.41
C ILE A 263 -6.31 15.05 -3.84
N THR A 264 -6.11 16.26 -3.32
CA THR A 264 -4.93 17.08 -3.61
C THR A 264 -4.21 17.40 -2.32
N SER A 265 -2.88 17.46 -2.37
CA SER A 265 -2.04 17.61 -1.19
C SER A 265 -0.99 18.70 -1.35
N GLY A 266 -0.66 19.32 -0.23
CA GLY A 266 0.37 20.33 -0.09
C GLY A 266 1.04 20.19 1.28
N ALA A 267 1.88 21.13 1.63
CA ALA A 267 2.52 21.15 2.94
C ALA A 267 3.00 22.54 3.32
N ILE A 268 3.09 22.80 4.62
CA ILE A 268 3.81 23.93 5.19
C ILE A 268 5.09 23.37 5.82
N VAL A 269 6.22 24.00 5.55
CA VAL A 269 7.50 23.66 6.16
C VAL A 269 8.03 24.89 6.88
N TRP A 270 8.15 24.81 8.19
CA TRP A 270 8.85 25.77 9.03
C TRP A 270 10.31 25.36 9.14
N SER A 271 11.23 26.29 8.86
CA SER A 271 12.67 26.04 8.97
C SER A 271 13.41 27.20 9.61
N ASP A 272 14.35 26.89 10.51
CA ASP A 272 15.34 27.83 11.05
C ASP A 272 16.73 27.63 10.41
N GLY A 273 16.81 26.82 9.35
CA GLY A 273 18.05 26.39 8.69
C GLY A 273 18.66 25.11 9.26
N THR A 274 18.31 24.71 10.49
CA THR A 274 18.79 23.48 11.15
C THR A 274 17.69 22.45 11.30
N TYR A 275 16.54 22.86 11.83
CA TYR A 275 15.36 22.04 12.04
C TYR A 275 14.28 22.36 11.02
N THR A 276 13.63 21.31 10.52
CA THR A 276 12.50 21.43 9.60
C THR A 276 11.26 20.77 10.19
N VAL A 277 10.18 21.54 10.34
CA VAL A 277 8.88 21.03 10.79
C VAL A 277 7.92 21.07 9.61
N ARG A 278 7.59 19.89 9.07
CA ARG A 278 6.68 19.73 7.93
C ARG A 278 5.29 19.32 8.39
N THR A 279 4.30 20.09 7.96
CA THR A 279 2.87 19.86 8.27
C THR A 279 2.11 19.65 6.96
N PRO A 280 1.57 18.43 6.70
CA PRO A 280 0.84 18.15 5.47
C PRO A 280 -0.54 18.82 5.46
N ILE A 281 -0.98 19.19 4.26
CA ILE A 281 -2.33 19.70 3.97
C ILE A 281 -2.98 18.77 2.95
N VAL A 282 -4.19 18.31 3.22
CA VAL A 282 -4.97 17.47 2.31
C VAL A 282 -6.36 18.09 2.10
N LEU A 283 -6.75 18.21 0.84
CA LEU A 283 -8.05 18.70 0.40
C LEU A 283 -8.78 17.57 -0.33
N TYR A 284 -10.07 17.41 -0.06
CA TYR A 284 -10.91 16.42 -0.74
C TYR A 284 -12.37 16.87 -0.75
N THR A 285 -13.14 16.38 -1.71
CA THR A 285 -14.57 16.66 -1.82
C THR A 285 -15.42 15.65 -1.05
N ILE A 286 -16.54 16.13 -0.52
CA ILE A 286 -17.62 15.34 0.08
C ILE A 286 -18.93 15.65 -0.64
N LEU A 287 -19.74 14.61 -0.88
CA LEU A 287 -21.01 14.77 -1.59
C LEU A 287 -22.10 15.37 -0.68
N PRO A 288 -22.89 16.34 -1.19
CA PRO A 288 -24.01 16.91 -0.44
C PRO A 288 -25.09 15.85 -0.19
N GLY A 289 -25.55 15.75 1.07
CA GLY A 289 -26.63 14.83 1.45
C GLY A 289 -26.20 13.49 2.05
N SER A 290 -24.91 13.27 2.33
CA SER A 290 -24.47 12.15 3.16
C SER A 290 -24.78 12.40 4.64
N THR A 291 -26.05 12.28 5.05
CA THR A 291 -26.41 12.14 6.47
C THR A 291 -25.94 10.78 6.96
N TYR A 292 -24.68 10.69 7.37
CA TYR A 292 -24.18 9.51 8.07
C TYR A 292 -24.94 9.37 9.39
N GLY A 293 -25.77 8.34 9.47
CA GLY A 293 -26.70 8.12 10.58
C GLY A 293 -26.02 8.23 11.94
N SER A 294 -26.55 9.12 12.77
CA SER A 294 -26.26 9.17 14.20
C SER A 294 -26.79 7.89 14.86
N TYR A 295 -26.05 6.79 14.78
CA TYR A 295 -26.20 5.72 15.75
C TYR A 295 -25.65 6.26 17.08
N SER A 296 -26.54 6.89 17.86
CA SER A 296 -26.27 7.17 19.26
C SER A 296 -26.20 5.84 20.00
N MET A 297 -25.01 5.24 20.06
CA MET A 297 -24.76 4.23 21.08
C MET A 297 -24.73 4.96 22.43
N PRO A 298 -25.51 4.51 23.43
CA PRO A 298 -25.43 5.07 24.77
C PRO A 298 -24.00 4.93 25.29
N ALA A 299 -23.40 6.03 25.74
CA ALA A 299 -22.07 6.01 26.33
C ALA A 299 -22.08 5.16 27.61
N LYS A 300 -21.67 3.89 27.52
CA LYS A 300 -21.20 3.16 28.69
C LYS A 300 -19.79 3.65 28.99
N LYS A 301 -19.66 4.36 30.11
CA LYS A 301 -18.37 4.73 30.72
C LYS A 301 -17.56 3.44 30.96
N ALA A 302 -16.55 3.20 30.15
CA ALA A 302 -15.50 2.24 30.49
C ALA A 302 -14.47 2.96 31.36
N ASN A 303 -14.43 2.62 32.64
CA ASN A 303 -13.36 3.05 33.55
C ASN A 303 -12.12 2.21 33.26
N PHE A 304 -11.18 2.73 32.49
CA PHE A 304 -9.84 2.15 32.38
C PHE A 304 -9.01 2.58 33.59
N PHE A 305 -8.87 1.68 34.57
CA PHE A 305 -7.81 1.75 35.57
C PHE A 305 -6.59 1.01 35.02
N GLY A 306 -5.61 1.78 34.54
CA GLY A 306 -4.31 1.25 34.13
C GLY A 306 -3.33 2.41 33.97
N SER A 307 -2.32 2.46 34.83
CA SER A 307 -1.26 3.47 34.76
C SER A 307 -0.42 3.27 33.48
N PRO A 308 -0.11 4.33 32.70
CA PRO A 308 0.74 4.18 31.52
C PRO A 308 2.18 3.88 31.96
N GLN A 309 2.73 2.74 31.53
CA GLN A 309 4.16 2.50 31.59
C GLN A 309 4.86 3.39 30.56
N ASN A 310 5.78 4.22 31.05
CA ASN A 310 6.60 5.10 30.22
C ASN A 310 7.72 4.29 29.53
N GLN A 311 7.69 4.20 28.21
CA GLN A 311 8.88 3.86 27.41
C GLN A 311 9.57 5.17 27.03
N LYS A 312 10.73 5.44 27.65
CA LYS A 312 11.59 6.58 27.31
C LYS A 312 12.37 6.25 26.04
N ASN A 313 12.01 6.89 24.92
CA ASN A 313 12.95 7.11 23.82
C ASN A 313 13.12 8.63 23.67
N GLY A 314 14.36 9.08 23.89
CA GLY A 314 14.74 10.49 23.82
C GLY A 314 14.89 10.99 22.38
N HIS A 315 14.76 12.30 22.25
CA HIS A 315 15.06 13.12 21.07
C HIS A 315 14.06 12.99 19.90
N GLY A 316 12.96 13.75 20.00
CA GLY A 316 12.01 13.99 18.92
C GLY A 316 10.80 14.80 19.40
N PHE A 317 10.42 15.81 18.61
CA PHE A 317 9.27 16.68 18.85
C PHE A 317 7.97 15.87 18.74
N LEU A 318 7.27 15.62 19.86
CA LEU A 318 5.85 15.29 19.84
C LEU A 318 5.13 16.04 20.96
N GLY A 319 4.06 16.73 20.56
CA GLY A 319 3.16 17.47 21.43
C GLY A 319 2.54 16.56 22.49
N ARG A 320 2.70 16.96 23.75
CA ARG A 320 1.84 16.55 24.86
C ARG A 320 0.86 17.68 25.15
N ASN A 321 -0.43 17.38 25.03
CA ASN A 321 -1.41 17.40 26.13
C ASN A 321 -2.71 16.74 25.65
#